data_AF-A0A9D9YJV1-F1
#
_entry.id   AF-A0A9D9YJV1-F1
#
_cell.length_a   1.000
_cell.length_b   1.000
_cell.length_c   1.000
_cell.angle_alpha   90.00
_cell.angle_beta   90.00
_cell.angle_gamma   90.00
#
_symmetry.space_group_name_H-M   'P 1'
#
loop_
_entity.id
_entity.type
_entity.pdbx_description
1 polymer ?
#
loop_
_entity_poly.entity_id
_entity_poly.type
_entity_poly.pdbx_seq_one_letter_code
_entity_poly.pdbx_strand_id
1 'polypeptide(L)'
;VIGVTIVALGTSLPELATSAIAAKKKNADIAIGNIIGSNIFNIFFVLGISAVIRPLPTYPNFLLDVAMVIISSLLILIFTHNKQYTIKRWHGAVLLAVYAIYLYFLLSNL
;
A
#
# COMPACT_ATOMS: atom_id res chain seq x y z
N VAL A 1 -2.16 10.91 -13.10
CA VAL A 1 -2.32 9.71 -13.97
C VAL A 1 -1.03 8.89 -14.02
N ILE A 2 -0.03 9.21 -14.86
CA ILE A 2 1.19 8.38 -15.06
C ILE A 2 1.96 8.07 -13.75
N GLY A 3 2.06 9.06 -12.85
CA GLY A 3 2.77 8.90 -11.57
C GLY A 3 2.11 7.91 -10.59
N VAL A 4 0.78 7.92 -10.50
CA VAL A 4 0.01 7.08 -9.55
C VAL A 4 -0.29 5.70 -10.13
N THR A 5 -0.28 5.52 -11.45
CA THR A 5 -0.51 4.23 -12.10
C THR A 5 0.79 3.56 -12.51
N ILE A 6 1.48 4.05 -13.56
CA ILE A 6 2.61 3.34 -14.17
C ILE A 6 3.87 3.40 -13.30
N VAL A 7 4.22 4.59 -12.79
CA VAL A 7 5.42 4.77 -11.98
C VAL A 7 5.27 4.06 -10.64
N ALA A 8 4.15 4.27 -9.95
CA ALA A 8 3.87 3.61 -8.67
C ALA A 8 3.81 2.07 -8.81
N LEU A 9 3.18 1.53 -9.87
CA LEU A 9 3.22 0.09 -10.14
C LEU A 9 4.66 -0.39 -10.38
N GLY A 10 5.43 0.34 -11.19
CA GLY A 10 6.82 0.01 -11.51
C GLY A 10 7.72 -0.07 -10.28
N THR A 11 7.60 0.88 -9.36
CA THR A 11 8.41 0.92 -8.13
C THR A 11 8.02 -0.17 -7.14
N SER A 12 6.74 -0.57 -7.11
CA SER A 12 6.25 -1.57 -6.15
C SER A 12 6.18 -3.00 -6.66
N LEU A 13 6.44 -3.23 -7.95
CA LEU A 13 6.59 -4.58 -8.52
C LEU A 13 7.71 -5.40 -7.86
N PRO A 14 8.93 -4.88 -7.63
CA PRO A 14 9.97 -5.60 -6.91
C PRO A 14 9.55 -6.00 -5.49
N GLU A 15 8.87 -5.10 -4.79
CA GLU A 15 8.41 -5.27 -3.41
C GLU A 15 7.28 -6.32 -3.33
N LEU A 16 6.38 -6.30 -4.30
CA LEU A 16 5.37 -7.34 -4.48
C LEU A 16 6.03 -8.70 -4.72
N ALA A 17 7.06 -8.76 -5.57
CA ALA A 17 7.78 -10.00 -5.88
C ALA A 17 8.50 -10.55 -4.64
N THR A 18 9.20 -9.72 -3.86
CA THR A 18 9.89 -10.16 -2.64
C THR A 18 8.89 -10.64 -1.57
N SER A 19 7.79 -9.91 -1.36
CA SER A 19 6.73 -10.33 -0.43
C SER A 19 6.02 -11.61 -0.89
N ALA A 20 5.75 -11.77 -2.18
CA ALA A 20 5.13 -12.99 -2.72
C ALA A 20 6.02 -14.23 -2.56
N ILE A 21 7.33 -14.09 -2.81
CA ILE A 21 8.30 -15.17 -2.61
C ILE A 21 8.40 -15.53 -1.11
N ALA A 22 8.47 -14.53 -0.22
CA ALA A 22 8.51 -14.75 1.22
C ALA A 22 7.24 -15.47 1.72
N ALA A 23 6.06 -15.04 1.27
CA ALA A 23 4.79 -15.67 1.60
C ALA A 23 4.72 -17.13 1.08
N LYS A 24 5.21 -17.39 -0.14
CA LYS A 24 5.29 -18.75 -0.71
C LYS A 24 6.21 -19.67 0.09
N LYS A 25 7.28 -19.13 0.68
CA LYS A 25 8.19 -19.85 1.58
C LYS A 25 7.66 -20.01 3.01
N LYS A 26 6.38 -19.68 3.27
CA LYS A 26 5.74 -19.69 4.59
C LYS A 26 6.35 -18.70 5.59
N ASN A 27 7.11 -17.71 5.12
CA ASN A 27 7.67 -16.64 5.95
C ASN A 27 6.76 -15.41 5.89
N ALA A 28 5.56 -15.53 6.46
CA ALA A 28 4.55 -14.48 6.42
C ALA A 28 5.01 -13.20 7.13
N ASP A 29 5.77 -13.32 8.22
CA ASP A 29 6.27 -12.18 8.99
C ASP A 29 7.20 -11.30 8.15
N ILE A 30 8.07 -11.91 7.34
CA ILE A 30 8.97 -11.20 6.42
C ILE A 30 8.16 -10.49 5.33
N ALA A 31 7.14 -11.15 4.78
CA ALA A 31 6.29 -10.56 3.75
C ALA A 31 5.52 -9.32 4.27
N ILE A 32 5.00 -9.40 5.50
CA ILE A 32 4.30 -8.29 6.17
C ILE A 32 5.27 -7.17 6.53
N GLY A 33 6.44 -7.51 7.08
CA GLY A 33 7.49 -6.55 7.42
C GLY A 33 7.95 -5.75 6.20
N ASN A 34 8.10 -6.40 5.04
CA ASN A 34 8.42 -5.73 3.78
C ASN A 34 7.32 -4.74 3.36
N ILE A 35 6.05 -5.16 3.38
CA ILE A 35 4.92 -4.30 2.97
C ILE A 35 4.79 -3.07 3.88
N ILE A 36 4.80 -3.28 5.20
CA ILE A 36 4.65 -2.18 6.18
C ILE A 36 5.89 -1.28 6.14
N GLY A 37 7.09 -1.86 6.11
CA GLY A 37 8.35 -1.13 6.05
C GLY A 37 8.47 -0.25 4.81
N SER A 38 8.17 -0.78 3.62
CA SER A 38 8.19 0.00 2.37
C SER A 38 7.22 1.18 2.41
N ASN A 39 6.00 1.00 2.91
CA ASN A 39 5.03 2.11 3.02
C ASN A 39 5.48 3.20 4.00
N ILE A 40 6.02 2.82 5.15
CA ILE A 40 6.60 3.77 6.11
C ILE A 40 7.76 4.52 5.47
N PHE A 41 8.69 3.82 4.82
CA PHE A 41 9.82 4.44 4.15
C PHE A 41 9.38 5.42 3.05
N ASN A 42 8.40 5.03 2.22
CA ASN A 42 7.90 5.89 1.15
C ASN A 42 7.22 7.16 1.67
N ILE A 43 6.44 7.08 2.75
CA ILE A 43 5.74 8.25 3.30
C ILE A 43 6.70 9.15 4.09
N PHE A 44 7.54 8.60 4.97
CA PHE A 44 8.36 9.44 5.84
C PHE A 44 9.65 9.88 5.16
N PHE A 45 10.32 8.99 4.44
CA PHE A 45 11.61 9.29 3.83
C PHE A 45 11.42 9.90 2.44
N VAL A 46 10.82 9.17 1.51
CA VAL A 46 10.73 9.61 0.09
C VAL A 46 9.85 10.85 -0.04
N LEU A 47 8.60 10.79 0.43
CA LEU A 47 7.66 11.90 0.36
C LEU A 47 8.09 13.07 1.27
N GLY A 48 8.60 12.78 2.48
CA GLY A 48 9.11 13.81 3.41
C GLY A 48 10.28 14.61 2.82
N ILE A 49 11.30 13.94 2.29
CA ILE A 49 12.44 14.60 1.64
C ILE A 49 11.97 15.36 0.38
N SER A 50 11.09 14.75 -0.42
CA SER A 50 10.54 15.42 -1.61
C SER A 50 9.84 16.72 -1.26
N ALA A 51 9.07 16.76 -0.17
CA ALA A 51 8.38 17.95 0.31
C ALA A 51 9.33 19.04 0.84
N VAL A 52 10.48 18.65 1.43
CA VAL A 52 11.54 19.59 1.84
C VAL A 52 12.24 20.21 0.64
N ILE A 53 12.54 19.42 -0.40
CA ILE A 53 13.22 19.89 -1.62
C ILE A 53 12.29 20.81 -2.43
N ARG A 54 11.01 20.42 -2.59
CA ARG A 54 10.03 21.20 -3.34
C ARG A 54 8.63 21.02 -2.73
N PRO A 55 7.93 22.12 -2.39
CA PRO A 55 6.55 22.04 -1.94
C PRO A 55 5.68 21.26 -2.93
N LEU A 56 4.97 20.25 -2.43
CA LEU A 56 4.14 19.37 -3.24
C LEU A 56 2.76 20.00 -3.42
N PRO A 57 2.32 20.32 -4.66
CA PRO A 57 0.99 20.85 -4.89
C PRO A 57 -0.07 19.79 -4.61
N THR A 58 -1.20 20.22 -4.07
CA THR A 58 -2.38 19.37 -3.92
C THR A 58 -3.02 19.14 -5.29
N TYR A 59 -3.71 18.01 -5.42
CA TYR A 59 -4.48 17.64 -6.60
C TYR A 59 -5.88 17.16 -6.18
N PRO A 60 -6.88 17.16 -7.08
CA PRO A 60 -8.29 16.92 -6.73
C PRO A 60 -8.54 15.62 -5.95
N ASN A 61 -7.77 14.57 -6.23
CA ASN A 61 -7.94 13.25 -5.62
C ASN A 61 -7.06 13.01 -4.38
N PHE A 62 -6.28 14.00 -3.93
CA PHE A 62 -5.33 13.84 -2.84
C PHE A 62 -5.96 13.31 -1.55
N LEU A 63 -7.12 13.83 -1.16
CA LEU A 63 -7.83 13.38 0.05
C LEU A 63 -8.29 11.92 -0.04
N LEU A 64 -8.69 11.48 -1.24
CA LEU A 64 -9.13 10.10 -1.49
C LEU A 64 -7.93 9.14 -1.37
N ASP A 65 -6.80 9.50 -1.98
CA ASP A 65 -5.58 8.70 -1.95
C ASP A 65 -5.05 8.55 -0.51
N VAL A 66 -5.05 9.63 0.27
CA VAL A 66 -4.69 9.61 1.70
C VAL A 66 -5.67 8.75 2.52
N ALA A 67 -6.98 8.91 2.30
CA ALA A 67 -7.99 8.11 2.99
C ALA A 67 -7.80 6.61 2.72
N MET A 68 -7.48 6.22 1.49
CA MET A 68 -7.24 4.82 1.12
C MET A 68 -5.98 4.24 1.78
N VAL A 69 -4.91 5.03 1.91
CA VAL A 69 -3.72 4.62 2.68
C VAL A 69 -4.06 4.39 4.14
N ILE A 70 -4.87 5.25 4.76
CA ILE A 70 -5.30 5.11 6.15
C ILE A 70 -6.19 3.88 6.32
N ILE A 71 -7.22 3.71 5.48
CA ILE A 71 -8.15 2.58 5.54
C ILE A 71 -7.42 1.25 5.37
N SER A 72 -6.55 1.13 4.37
CA SER A 72 -5.78 -0.10 4.14
C SER A 72 -4.82 -0.42 5.28
N SER A 73 -4.17 0.60 5.85
CA SER A 73 -3.29 0.44 7.03
C SER A 73 -4.06 -0.01 8.27
N LEU A 74 -5.24 0.57 8.52
CA LEU A 74 -6.13 0.17 9.63
C LEU A 74 -6.65 -1.26 9.45
N LEU A 75 -7.03 -1.66 8.23
CA LEU A 75 -7.46 -3.02 7.94
C LEU A 75 -6.34 -4.04 8.23
N ILE A 76 -5.11 -3.75 7.79
CA ILE A 76 -3.95 -4.60 8.09
C ILE A 76 -3.76 -4.70 9.61
N LEU A 77 -3.83 -3.58 10.34
CA LEU A 77 -3.71 -3.56 11.80
C LEU A 77 -4.79 -4.42 12.48
N ILE A 78 -6.06 -4.27 12.09
CA ILE A 78 -7.18 -5.05 12.63
C ILE A 78 -6.99 -6.55 12.32
N PHE A 79 -6.58 -6.91 11.11
CA PHE A 79 -6.40 -8.30 10.69
C PHE A 79 -5.22 -8.99 11.38
N THR A 80 -4.20 -8.21 11.76
CA THR A 80 -3.00 -8.70 12.45
C THR A 80 -3.10 -8.67 13.97
N HIS A 81 -4.06 -7.93 14.56
CA HIS A 81 -4.31 -7.87 16.00
C HIS A 81 -4.86 -9.19 16.62
N ASN A 82 -4.94 -10.27 15.87
CA ASN A 82 -5.29 -11.58 16.42
C ASN A 82 -4.11 -12.17 17.23
N LYS A 83 -4.41 -12.96 18.28
CA LYS A 83 -3.40 -13.58 19.18
C LYS A 83 -2.25 -14.34 18.49
N GLN A 84 -2.42 -14.73 17.23
CA GLN A 84 -1.42 -15.47 16.45
C GLN A 84 -0.71 -14.63 15.38
N TYR A 85 -1.02 -13.34 15.25
CA TYR A 85 -0.46 -12.43 14.23
C TYR A 85 -0.52 -12.98 12.79
N THR A 86 -1.49 -13.85 12.49
CA THR A 86 -1.60 -14.53 11.19
C THR A 86 -2.58 -13.84 10.26
N ILE A 87 -2.17 -13.60 9.01
CA ILE A 87 -3.07 -13.17 7.92
C ILE A 87 -3.68 -14.40 7.23
N LYS A 88 -5.02 -14.48 7.22
CA LYS A 88 -5.78 -15.50 6.50
C LYS A 88 -6.05 -15.07 5.06
N ARG A 89 -6.32 -16.04 4.17
CA ARG A 89 -6.67 -15.78 2.75
C ARG A 89 -7.83 -14.78 2.59
N TRP A 90 -8.83 -14.83 3.48
CA TRP A 90 -9.96 -13.90 3.44
C TRP A 90 -9.55 -12.44 3.71
N HIS A 91 -8.58 -12.19 4.60
CA HIS A 91 -8.05 -10.84 4.84
C HIS A 91 -7.43 -10.26 3.56
N GLY A 92 -6.68 -11.09 2.81
CA GLY A 92 -6.14 -10.72 1.50
C GLY A 92 -7.23 -10.43 0.47
N ALA A 93 -8.30 -11.23 0.44
CA ALA A 93 -9.44 -10.98 -0.45
C ALA A 93 -10.13 -9.63 -0.17
N VAL A 94 -10.31 -9.27 1.11
CA VAL A 94 -10.86 -7.96 1.50
C VAL A 94 -9.94 -6.82 1.05
N LEU A 95 -8.62 -6.93 1.28
CA LEU A 95 -7.66 -5.92 0.84
C LEU A 95 -7.63 -5.75 -0.69
N LEU A 96 -7.72 -6.86 -1.44
CA LEU A 96 -7.82 -6.82 -2.89
C LEU A 96 -9.12 -6.18 -3.37
N ALA A 97 -10.24 -6.43 -2.70
CA ALA A 97 -11.52 -5.79 -3.01
C ALA A 97 -11.45 -4.26 -2.80
N VAL A 98 -10.87 -3.82 -1.68
CA VAL A 98 -10.63 -2.38 -1.41
C VAL A 98 -9.74 -1.76 -2.49
N TYR A 99 -8.65 -2.44 -2.87
CA TYR A 99 -7.77 -1.98 -3.95
C TYR A 99 -8.50 -1.90 -5.31
N ALA A 100 -9.32 -2.90 -5.65
CA ALA A 100 -10.10 -2.89 -6.88
C ALA A 100 -11.13 -1.75 -6.92
N ILE A 101 -11.81 -1.49 -5.80
CA ILE A 101 -12.74 -0.36 -5.66
C ILE A 101 -11.98 0.96 -5.85
N TYR A 102 -10.82 1.12 -5.21
CA TYR A 102 -9.98 2.31 -5.38
C TYR A 102 -9.56 2.51 -6.84
N LEU A 103 -9.09 1.45 -7.51
CA LEU A 103 -8.74 1.53 -8.93
C LEU A 103 -9.93 1.94 -9.80
N TYR A 104 -11.13 1.40 -9.53
CA TYR A 104 -12.34 1.80 -10.24
C TYR A 104 -12.66 3.28 -10.05
N PHE A 105 -12.61 3.79 -8.82
CA PHE A 105 -12.78 5.22 -8.55
C PHE A 105 -11.71 6.08 -9.21
N LEU A 106 -10.44 5.65 -9.17
CA LEU A 106 -9.33 6.37 -9.78
C LEU A 106 -9.50 6.47 -11.30
N LEU A 107 -9.91 5.37 -11.95
CA LEU A 107 -10.09 5.29 -13.41
C LEU A 107 -11.36 6.00 -13.89
N SER A 108 -12.42 6.05 -13.07
CA SER A 108 -13.67 6.74 -13.43
C SER A 108 -13.62 8.25 -13.21
N ASN A 109 -12.78 8.72 -12.29
CA ASN A 109 -12.52 10.15 -12.05
C ASN A 109 -11.29 10.66 -12.84
N LEU A 110 -10.93 9.96 -13.91
CA LEU A 110 -9.79 10.21 -14.79
C LEU A 110 -10.29 10.90 -16.07
#